data_AF-A0A1G8BXL4-F1
#
_entry.id   AF-A0A1G8BXL4-F1
#
_cell.length_a   1.000
_cell.length_b   1.000
_cell.length_c   1.000
_cell.angle_alpha   90.00
_cell.angle_beta   90.00
_cell.angle_gamma   90.00
#
_symmetry.space_group_name_H-M   'P 1'
#
loop_
_entity.id
_entity.type
_entity.pdbx_description
1 polymer ?
#
loop_
_entity_poly.entity_id
_entity_poly.type
_entity_poly.pdbx_seq_one_letter_code
_entity_poly.pdbx_strand_id
1 'polypeptide(L)'
;MSAILKHSEERLMKVLLAPVISEKATMVAEKNEQIVFRVLPDATKPEIKAAVELLFKVEVLSVQTANREGKQKRTGKFNGRRNHTKRAFVCLKPGQEINFSEEAA
;
A
#
# COMPACT_ATOMS: atom_id res chain seq x y z
N MET A 1 14.42 18.89 -15.47
CA MET A 1 15.05 19.08 -14.14
C MET A 1 14.70 17.88 -13.29
N SER A 2 15.69 17.01 -13.06
CA SER A 2 15.57 15.78 -12.27
C SER A 2 15.47 16.14 -10.80
N ALA A 3 14.26 16.05 -10.24
CA ALA A 3 14.06 16.21 -8.81
C ALA A 3 14.60 14.95 -8.11
N ILE A 4 15.79 15.10 -7.50
CA ILE A 4 16.39 14.31 -6.43
C ILE A 4 15.57 13.06 -6.05
N LEU A 5 15.91 11.91 -6.63
CA LEU A 5 15.46 10.60 -6.15
C LEU A 5 16.05 10.37 -4.76
N LYS A 6 15.29 10.74 -3.72
CA LYS A 6 15.68 10.57 -2.31
C LYS A 6 15.69 9.10 -1.86
N HIS A 7 15.25 8.17 -2.71
CA HIS A 7 15.08 6.75 -2.41
C HIS A 7 15.64 5.91 -3.56
N SER A 8 16.34 4.82 -3.24
CA SER A 8 16.89 3.89 -4.24
C SER A 8 15.76 3.12 -4.93
N GLU A 9 15.92 2.86 -6.24
CA GLU A 9 14.91 2.13 -7.03
C GLU A 9 14.64 0.73 -6.45
N GLU A 10 15.69 0.04 -6.01
CA GLU A 10 15.58 -1.27 -5.34
C GLU A 10 14.68 -1.25 -4.10
N ARG A 11 14.68 -0.13 -3.37
CA ARG A 11 13.87 0.04 -2.17
C ARG A 11 12.40 0.28 -2.55
N LEU A 12 12.14 1.14 -3.52
CA LEU A 12 10.78 1.45 -3.99
C LEU A 12 10.03 0.21 -4.47
N MET A 13 10.73 -0.70 -5.16
CA MET A 13 10.15 -1.98 -5.61
C MET A 13 9.74 -2.92 -4.46
N LYS A 14 10.32 -2.77 -3.27
CA LYS A 14 10.04 -3.64 -2.09
C LYS A 14 8.98 -3.06 -1.15
N VAL A 15 8.61 -1.79 -1.30
CA VAL A 15 7.75 -1.06 -0.35
C VAL A 15 6.31 -1.56 -0.36
N LEU A 16 5.78 -1.87 -1.55
CA LEU A 16 4.43 -2.38 -1.73
C LEU A 16 4.45 -3.91 -1.63
N LEU A 17 3.68 -4.48 -0.70
CA LEU A 17 3.66 -5.92 -0.46
C LEU A 17 2.46 -6.61 -1.13
N ALA A 18 1.27 -6.04 -0.99
CA ALA A 18 0.04 -6.61 -1.55
C ALA A 18 -1.12 -5.60 -1.51
N PRO A 19 -2.10 -5.67 -2.42
CA PRO A 19 -3.37 -4.96 -2.28
C PRO A 19 -4.20 -5.54 -1.13
N VAL A 20 -5.00 -4.70 -0.47
CA VAL A 20 -5.92 -5.12 0.60
C VAL A 20 -7.33 -5.22 0.05
N ILE A 21 -7.82 -6.46 -0.08
CA ILE A 21 -9.18 -6.75 -0.55
C ILE A 21 -10.09 -6.89 0.68
N SER A 22 -11.12 -6.03 0.77
CA SER A 22 -12.18 -6.08 1.77
C SER A 22 -13.32 -5.17 1.33
N GLU A 23 -14.54 -5.37 1.85
CA GLU A 23 -15.71 -4.52 1.56
C GLU A 23 -15.40 -3.03 1.75
N LYS A 24 -14.71 -2.68 2.84
CA LYS A 24 -14.29 -1.29 3.09
C LYS A 24 -13.30 -0.77 2.04
N ALA A 25 -12.40 -1.62 1.56
CA ALA A 25 -11.43 -1.20 0.54
C ALA A 25 -12.14 -0.92 -0.79
N THR A 26 -13.09 -1.76 -1.19
CA THR A 26 -13.93 -1.52 -2.37
C THR A 26 -14.76 -0.25 -2.22
N MET A 27 -15.42 -0.06 -1.08
CA MET A 27 -16.20 1.15 -0.81
C MET A 27 -15.35 2.43 -0.87
N VAL A 28 -14.10 2.38 -0.39
CA VAL A 28 -13.18 3.52 -0.41
C VAL A 28 -12.65 3.78 -1.83
N ALA A 29 -12.45 2.74 -2.63
CA ALA A 29 -12.09 2.87 -4.04
C ALA A 29 -13.20 3.57 -4.83
N GLU A 30 -14.46 3.15 -4.67
CA GLU A 30 -15.62 3.73 -5.36
C GLU A 30 -15.91 5.18 -4.95
N LYS A 31 -15.79 5.50 -3.65
CA LYS A 31 -16.17 6.83 -3.13
C LYS A 31 -15.09 7.88 -3.27
N ASN A 32 -13.82 7.48 -3.09
CA ASN A 32 -12.72 8.41 -2.88
C ASN A 32 -11.56 8.19 -3.87
N GLU A 33 -11.70 7.32 -4.88
CA GLU A 33 -10.62 6.97 -5.82
C GLU A 33 -9.34 6.55 -5.07
N GLN A 34 -9.54 5.79 -3.99
CA GLN A 34 -8.48 5.41 -3.06
C GLN A 34 -8.24 3.91 -3.06
N ILE A 35 -6.98 3.53 -3.21
CA ILE A 35 -6.55 2.14 -3.19
C ILE A 35 -5.78 1.85 -1.91
N VAL A 36 -6.04 0.68 -1.33
CA VAL A 36 -5.43 0.27 -0.07
C VAL A 36 -4.36 -0.78 -0.30
N PHE A 37 -3.13 -0.46 0.08
CA PHE A 37 -2.00 -1.38 0.03
C PHE A 37 -1.57 -1.81 1.44
N ARG A 38 -1.09 -3.05 1.55
CA ARG A 38 -0.23 -3.48 2.64
C ARG A 38 1.20 -3.12 2.25
N VAL A 39 1.87 -2.36 3.12
CA VAL A 39 3.22 -1.85 2.89
C VAL A 39 4.15 -2.30 4.00
N LEU A 40 5.46 -2.16 3.78
CA LEU A 40 6.45 -2.44 4.80
C LEU A 40 6.24 -1.56 6.07
N PRO A 41 6.48 -2.09 7.29
CA PRO A 41 6.28 -1.34 8.53
C PRO A 41 7.20 -0.13 8.70
N ASP A 42 8.35 -0.12 8.04
CA ASP A 42 9.33 0.98 8.02
C ASP A 42 9.04 2.03 6.95
N ALA A 43 8.15 1.74 5.98
CA ALA A 43 7.90 2.60 4.84
C ALA A 43 7.31 3.97 5.23
N THR A 44 7.82 5.03 4.59
CA THR A 44 7.36 6.41 4.80
C THR A 44 6.36 6.85 3.72
N LYS A 45 5.56 7.88 3.99
CA LYS A 45 4.58 8.42 3.02
C LYS A 45 5.18 8.86 1.67
N PRO A 46 6.29 9.64 1.60
CA PRO A 46 6.87 10.04 0.31
C PRO A 46 7.41 8.83 -0.47
N GLU A 47 7.93 7.83 0.23
CA GLU A 47 8.42 6.59 -0.36
C GLU A 47 7.29 5.75 -0.97
N ILE A 48 6.17 5.61 -0.26
CA ILE A 48 4.99 4.91 -0.78
C ILE A 48 4.43 5.63 -2.01
N LYS A 49 4.39 6.97 -1.98
CA LYS A 49 3.98 7.79 -3.12
C LYS A 49 4.85 7.47 -4.35
N ALA A 50 6.17 7.62 -4.21
CA ALA A 50 7.11 7.36 -5.29
C ALA A 50 7.04 5.91 -5.81
N ALA A 51 6.85 4.93 -4.92
CA ALA A 51 6.74 3.52 -5.31
C ALA A 51 5.49 3.24 -6.16
N VAL A 52 4.34 3.81 -5.79
CA VAL A 52 3.09 3.64 -6.55
C VAL A 52 3.18 4.33 -7.91
N GLU A 53 3.71 5.57 -7.95
CA GLU A 53 3.88 6.32 -9.19
C GLU A 53 4.85 5.59 -10.15
N LEU A 54 5.92 4.99 -9.63
CA LEU A 54 6.90 4.24 -10.43
C LEU A 54 6.34 2.92 -10.96
N LEU A 55 5.69 2.13 -10.11
CA LEU A 55 5.24 0.77 -10.47
C LEU A 55 3.99 0.79 -11.36
N PHE A 56 3.05 1.68 -11.09
CA PHE A 56 1.77 1.72 -11.79
C PHE A 56 1.65 2.87 -12.80
N LYS A 57 2.67 3.73 -12.91
CA LYS A 57 2.70 4.89 -13.83
C LYS A 57 1.47 5.81 -13.68
N VAL A 58 0.96 5.93 -12.46
CA VAL A 58 -0.14 6.80 -12.05
C VAL A 58 0.38 8.01 -11.30
N GLU A 59 -0.45 9.03 -11.10
CA GLU A 59 -0.17 10.21 -10.30
C GLU A 59 -0.92 10.15 -8.97
N VAL A 60 -0.20 10.32 -7.87
CA VAL A 60 -0.76 10.20 -6.52
C VAL A 60 -0.99 11.57 -5.89
N LEU A 61 -2.23 11.84 -5.47
CA LEU A 61 -2.61 13.07 -4.75
C LEU A 61 -2.10 13.04 -3.31
N SER A 62 -2.46 12.00 -2.56
CA SER A 62 -2.13 11.91 -1.15
C SER A 62 -2.00 10.47 -0.66
N VAL A 63 -1.23 10.29 0.42
CA VAL A 63 -1.02 8.99 1.06
C VAL A 63 -1.33 9.11 2.56
N GLN A 64 -2.22 8.26 3.04
CA GLN A 64 -2.53 8.09 4.45
C GLN A 64 -2.10 6.71 4.90
N THR A 65 -1.47 6.61 6.08
CA THR A 65 -0.94 5.34 6.58
C THR A 65 -1.53 5.01 7.94
N ALA A 66 -1.87 3.74 8.16
CA ALA A 66 -2.37 3.23 9.43
C ALA A 66 -1.59 1.98 9.85
N ASN A 67 -1.08 1.97 11.07
CA ASN A 67 -0.45 0.80 11.67
C ASN A 67 -1.52 -0.07 12.33
N ARG A 68 -1.48 -1.37 12.06
CA ARG A 68 -2.37 -2.35 12.67
C ARG A 68 -1.57 -3.37 13.47
N GLU A 69 -1.92 -3.49 14.73
CA GLU A 69 -1.33 -4.48 15.60
C GLU A 69 -1.76 -5.90 15.24
N GLY A 70 -0.78 -6.81 15.31
CA GLY A 70 -1.03 -8.22 15.14
C GLY A 70 -1.86 -8.78 16.31
N LYS A 71 -2.89 -9.55 15.99
CA LYS A 71 -3.72 -10.19 17.01
C LYS A 71 -2.92 -11.27 17.74
N GLN A 72 -3.07 -11.33 19.07
CA GLN A 72 -2.65 -12.49 19.85
C GLN A 72 -3.53 -13.69 19.48
N LYS A 73 -2.90 -14.86 19.33
CA LYS A 73 -3.55 -16.11 18.96
C LYS A 73 -2.94 -17.24 19.77
N ARG A 74 -3.80 -18.09 20.32
CA ARG A 74 -3.41 -19.32 20.99
C ARG A 74 -3.37 -20.46 20.00
N THR A 75 -2.27 -21.19 19.97
CA THR A 75 -2.10 -22.44 19.21
C THR A 75 -1.74 -23.53 20.22
N GLY A 76 -2.70 -24.40 20.55
CA GLY A 76 -2.55 -25.41 21.59
C GLY A 76 -2.21 -24.77 22.95
N LYS A 77 -1.05 -25.12 23.49
CA LYS A 77 -0.54 -24.60 24.77
C LYS A 77 0.17 -23.24 24.66
N PHE A 78 0.54 -22.81 23.46
CA PHE A 78 1.36 -21.60 23.27
C PHE A 78 0.51 -20.39 22.87
N ASN A 79 0.84 -19.23 23.45
CA ASN A 79 0.28 -17.94 23.06
C ASN A 79 1.27 -17.23 22.13
N GLY A 80 0.95 -17.17 20.84
CA GLY A 80 1.71 -16.44 19.83
C GLY A 80 1.01 -15.12 19.42
N ARG A 81 1.70 -14.30 18.63
CA ARG A 81 1.14 -13.08 18.04
C ARG A 81 1.40 -13.06 16.54
N ARG A 82 0.42 -12.60 15.77
CA ARG A 82 0.59 -12.36 14.32
C ARG A 82 1.48 -11.14 14.07
N ASN A 83 2.04 -11.04 12.87
CA ASN A 83 2.87 -9.90 12.50
C ASN A 83 2.07 -8.59 12.46
N HIS A 84 2.73 -7.49 12.83
CA HIS A 84 2.23 -6.14 12.60
C HIS A 84 2.16 -5.84 11.11
N THR A 85 1.20 -5.02 10.73
CA THR A 85 1.03 -4.62 9.33
C THR A 85 0.82 -3.11 9.26
N LYS A 86 1.39 -2.48 8.24
CA LYS A 86 1.07 -1.11 7.88
C LYS A 86 0.19 -1.12 6.65
N ARG A 87 -0.90 -0.36 6.69
CA ARG A 87 -1.80 -0.12 5.56
C ARG A 87 -1.57 1.28 5.03
N ALA A 88 -1.54 1.44 3.72
CA ALA A 88 -1.48 2.72 3.04
C ALA A 88 -2.74 2.90 2.19
N PHE A 89 -3.49 3.96 2.45
CA PHE A 89 -4.57 4.44 1.60
C PHE A 89 -3.97 5.47 0.66
N VAL A 90 -3.99 5.18 -0.63
CA VAL A 90 -3.35 5.97 -1.67
C VAL A 90 -4.45 6.57 -2.54
N CYS A 91 -4.54 7.89 -2.51
CA CYS A 91 -5.50 8.66 -3.26
C CYS A 91 -4.91 8.98 -4.64
N LEU A 92 -5.53 8.48 -5.69
CA LEU A 92 -5.12 8.75 -7.06
C LEU A 92 -5.66 10.10 -7.51
N LYS A 93 -5.12 10.62 -8.62
CA LYS A 93 -5.79 11.72 -9.33
C LYS A 93 -7.08 11.21 -9.99
N PRO A 94 -8.08 12.09 -10.15
CA PRO A 94 -9.36 11.72 -10.76
C PRO A 94 -9.18 11.18 -12.16
N GLY A 95 -9.90 10.10 -12.47
CA GLY A 95 -9.87 9.41 -13.76
C GLY A 95 -8.69 8.44 -13.96
N GLN A 96 -7.91 8.15 -12.92
CA GLN A 96 -6.87 7.12 -12.97
C GLN A 96 -7.30 5.88 -12.21
N GLU A 97 -7.20 4.72 -12.86
CA GLU A 97 -7.57 3.43 -12.29
C GLU A 97 -6.38 2.46 -12.33
N ILE A 98 -6.26 1.62 -11.30
CA ILE A 98 -5.27 0.53 -11.28
C ILE A 98 -6.02 -0.79 -11.42
N ASN A 99 -5.86 -1.43 -12.58
CA ASN A 99 -6.41 -2.75 -12.83
C ASN A 99 -5.43 -3.82 -12.32
N PHE A 100 -5.82 -4.52 -11.25
CA PHE A 100 -5.03 -5.61 -10.66
C PHE A 100 -5.22 -6.96 -11.37
N SER A 101 -6.12 -7.05 -12.35
CA SER A 101 -6.62 -8.30 -12.92
C SER A 101 -5.96 -8.74 -14.24
N GLU A 102 -5.21 -7.87 -14.93
CA GLU A 102 -4.82 -8.14 -16.33
C GLU A 102 -3.40 -8.70 -16.52
N GLU A 103 -2.59 -8.86 -15.47
CA GLU A 103 -1.20 -9.36 -15.58
C GLU A 103 -1.00 -10.73 -14.93
N ALA A 104 -1.80 -11.71 -15.36
CA ALA A 104 -1.52 -13.12 -15.15
C ALA A 104 -1.75 -13.88 -16.46
N ALA A 105 -0.87 -13.62 -17.43
CA ALA A 105 -0.68 -14.41 -18.64
C ALA A 105 0.83 -14.68 -18.83
#